data_AF-A0A0K8SBJ1-F1
#
_entry.id   AF-A0A0K8SBJ1-F1
#
_cell.length_a   1.000
_cell.length_b   1.000
_cell.length_c   1.000
_cell.angle_alpha   90.00
_cell.angle_beta   90.00
_cell.angle_gamma   90.00
#
_symmetry.space_group_name_H-M   'P 1'
#
loop_
_entity.id
_entity.type
_entity.pdbx_description
1 polymer ?
#
loop_
_entity_poly.entity_id
_entity_poly.type
_entity_poly.pdbx_seq_one_letter_code
_entity_poly.pdbx_strand_id
1 'polypeptide(L)'
;PYQIVDYNATKGSVDTVDRMCRRFSTYRKSRRWPMVVFYRLLDIAGINAFKIHRSNSKECIERRKFVHNLALGLMEENLKYRATLWSLPADLHAFLKRYKQETEAEVTVE
;
A
#
# COMPACT_ATOMS: atom_id res chain seq x y z
N PRO A 1 32.16 0.87 28.17
CA PRO A 1 31.64 2.09 27.49
C PRO A 1 31.19 1.82 26.05
N TYR A 2 32.05 1.20 25.23
CA TYR A 2 31.76 0.81 23.84
C TYR A 2 30.51 -0.09 23.71
N GLN A 3 30.38 -1.10 24.57
CA GLN A 3 29.24 -2.03 24.55
C GLN A 3 27.87 -1.35 24.71
N ILE A 4 27.82 -0.28 25.52
CA ILE A 4 26.58 0.49 25.76
C ILE A 4 26.22 1.31 24.51
N VAL A 5 27.23 1.86 23.82
CA VAL A 5 27.03 2.64 22.59
C VAL A 5 26.50 1.75 21.47
N ASP A 6 27.13 0.59 21.24
CA ASP A 6 26.70 -0.35 20.20
C ASP A 6 25.28 -0.89 20.43
N TYR A 7 24.96 -1.23 21.68
CA TYR A 7 23.62 -1.66 22.05
C TYR A 7 22.59 -0.55 21.77
N ASN A 8 22.87 0.68 22.22
CA ASN A 8 21.96 1.80 22.00
C ASN A 8 21.78 2.16 20.53
N ALA A 9 22.79 1.92 19.68
CA ALA A 9 22.71 2.13 18.24
C ALA A 9 21.76 1.15 17.52
N THR A 10 21.57 -0.06 18.05
CA THR A 10 20.87 -1.16 17.35
C THR A 10 19.53 -1.55 17.97
N LYS A 11 19.36 -1.34 19.29
CA LYS A 11 18.17 -1.77 20.05
C LYS A 11 16.83 -1.22 19.54
N GLY A 12 16.82 -0.05 18.89
CA GLY A 12 15.60 0.65 18.47
C GLY A 12 15.00 0.20 17.14
N SER A 13 15.60 -0.80 16.48
CA SER A 13 15.17 -1.24 15.14
C SER A 13 13.73 -1.77 15.14
N VAL A 14 13.37 -2.63 16.09
CA VAL A 14 12.02 -3.19 16.24
C VAL A 14 10.99 -2.10 16.57
N ASP A 15 11.30 -1.20 17.52
CA ASP A 15 10.43 -0.07 17.87
C ASP A 15 10.20 0.87 16.68
N THR A 16 11.23 1.02 15.84
CA THR A 16 11.14 1.82 14.61
C THR A 16 10.15 1.19 13.64
N VAL A 17 10.19 -0.14 13.45
CA VAL A 17 9.22 -0.85 12.60
C VAL A 17 7.81 -0.76 13.19
N ASP A 18 7.65 -0.94 14.51
CA ASP A 18 6.34 -0.80 15.16
C ASP A 18 5.75 0.61 14.95
N ARG A 19 6.56 1.66 15.14
CA ARG A 19 6.17 3.04 14.85
C ARG A 19 5.79 3.23 13.38
N MET A 20 6.52 2.61 12.45
CA MET A 20 6.20 2.69 11.02
C MET A 20 4.87 2.03 10.68
N CYS A 21 4.56 0.87 11.28
CA CYS A 21 3.27 0.18 11.15
C CYS A 21 2.14 1.07 11.66
N ARG A 22 2.28 1.64 12.86
CA ARG A 22 1.25 2.49 13.48
C ARG A 22 0.92 3.74 12.66
N ARG A 23 1.89 4.30 11.94
CA ARG A 23 1.69 5.54 11.16
C ARG A 23 0.85 5.35 9.89
N PHE A 24 0.91 4.19 9.25
CA PHE A 24 0.11 3.85 8.07
C PHE A 24 -0.45 2.44 8.23
N SER A 25 -1.30 2.26 9.24
CA SER A 25 -1.86 0.95 9.56
C SER A 25 -3.11 0.66 8.74
N THR A 26 -3.22 -0.59 8.32
CA THR A 26 -4.41 -1.19 7.71
C THR A 26 -5.39 -1.75 8.75
N TYR A 27 -5.03 -1.66 10.04
CA TYR A 27 -5.83 -2.17 11.14
C TYR A 27 -7.26 -1.63 11.12
N ARG A 28 -8.22 -2.55 11.29
CA ARG A 28 -9.61 -2.23 11.62
C ARG A 28 -10.03 -2.98 12.88
N LYS A 29 -10.85 -2.32 13.71
CA LYS A 29 -11.44 -2.95 14.90
C LYS A 29 -12.19 -4.21 14.49
N SER A 30 -11.74 -5.36 14.99
CA SER A 30 -12.30 -6.67 14.67
C SER A 30 -12.49 -7.49 15.94
N ARG A 31 -13.56 -8.29 15.99
CA ARG A 31 -13.80 -9.29 17.04
C ARG A 31 -13.20 -10.66 16.69
N ARG A 32 -12.58 -10.78 15.50
CA ARG A 32 -11.97 -12.01 15.00
C ARG A 32 -10.45 -11.85 15.08
N TRP A 33 -9.80 -12.54 16.03
CA TRP A 33 -8.35 -12.43 16.25
C TRP A 33 -7.49 -12.70 14.99
N PRO A 34 -7.86 -13.60 14.04
CA PRO A 34 -7.03 -13.82 12.85
C PRO A 34 -6.96 -12.58 11.97
N MET A 35 -8.00 -11.75 11.94
CA MET A 35 -8.00 -10.51 11.18
C MET A 35 -6.98 -9.50 11.73
N VAL A 36 -6.75 -9.50 13.05
CA VAL A 36 -5.75 -8.63 13.67
C VAL A 36 -4.34 -9.02 13.19
N VAL A 37 -4.06 -10.33 13.13
CA VAL A 37 -2.81 -10.87 12.58
C VAL A 37 -2.66 -10.51 11.11
N PHE A 38 -3.73 -10.69 10.32
CA PHE A 38 -3.73 -10.35 8.89
C PHE A 38 -3.39 -8.87 8.64
N TYR A 39 -4.04 -7.94 9.33
CA TYR A 39 -3.72 -6.51 9.19
C TYR A 39 -2.28 -6.18 9.58
N ARG A 40 -1.76 -6.83 10.63
CA ARG A 40 -0.37 -6.66 11.03
C ARG A 40 0.61 -7.16 9.97
N LEU A 41 0.30 -8.29 9.33
CA LEU A 41 1.09 -8.82 8.22
C LEU A 41 1.07 -7.89 7.01
N LEU A 42 -0.08 -7.31 6.68
CA LEU A 42 -0.20 -6.32 5.60
C LEU A 42 0.67 -5.08 5.87
N ASP A 43 0.65 -4.54 7.08
CA ASP A 43 1.46 -3.37 7.45
C ASP A 43 2.97 -3.66 7.30
N ILE A 44 3.42 -4.83 7.76
CA ILE A 44 4.82 -5.28 7.64
C ILE A 44 5.19 -5.52 6.18
N ALA A 45 4.33 -6.16 5.40
CA ALA A 45 4.54 -6.41 3.97
C ALA A 45 4.71 -5.09 3.20
N GLY A 46 3.89 -4.08 3.49
CA GLY A 46 4.01 -2.75 2.88
C GLY A 46 5.33 -2.05 3.20
N ILE A 47 5.85 -2.20 4.42
CA ILE A 47 7.17 -1.68 4.81
C ILE A 47 8.28 -2.40 4.04
N ASN A 48 8.23 -3.74 3.98
CA ASN A 48 9.24 -4.53 3.29
C ASN A 48 9.25 -4.24 1.78
N ALA A 49 8.08 -4.18 1.15
CA ALA A 49 7.95 -3.80 -0.26
C ALA A 49 8.55 -2.42 -0.53
N PHE A 50 8.31 -1.44 0.36
CA PHE A 50 8.91 -0.11 0.22
C PHE A 50 10.44 -0.14 0.35
N LYS A 51 10.99 -0.94 1.28
CA LYS A 51 12.44 -1.08 1.45
C LYS A 51 13.10 -1.71 0.23
N ILE A 52 12.49 -2.76 -0.32
CA ILE A 52 12.95 -3.41 -1.56
C ILE A 52 12.90 -2.42 -2.73
N HIS A 53 11.77 -1.74 -2.92
CA HIS A 53 11.64 -0.72 -3.97
C HIS A 53 12.71 0.37 -3.84
N ARG A 54 12.94 0.87 -2.62
CA ARG A 54 13.95 1.90 -2.37
C ARG A 54 15.38 1.42 -2.61
N SER A 55 15.65 0.13 -2.43
CA SER A 55 16.95 -0.47 -2.70
C SER A 55 17.21 -0.65 -4.19
N ASN A 56 16.15 -0.90 -4.98
CA ASN A 56 16.26 -1.22 -6.40
C ASN A 56 16.02 -0.02 -7.32
N SER A 57 15.34 1.02 -6.83
CA SER A 57 15.02 2.22 -7.61
C SER A 57 15.93 3.39 -7.23
N LYS A 58 16.29 4.20 -8.22
CA LYS A 58 16.96 5.50 -8.02
C LYS A 58 15.96 6.58 -7.55
N GLU A 59 14.67 6.29 -7.61
CA GLU A 59 13.62 7.26 -7.31
C GLU A 59 13.44 7.47 -5.81
N CYS A 60 13.36 8.75 -5.43
CA CYS A 60 13.13 9.15 -4.06
C CYS A 60 11.63 9.33 -3.79
N ILE A 61 10.89 8.22 -3.67
CA ILE A 61 9.45 8.27 -3.35
C ILE A 61 9.24 8.24 -1.83
N GLU A 62 8.34 9.10 -1.34
CA GLU A 62 7.86 9.04 0.04
C GLU A 62 7.04 7.77 0.30
N ARG A 63 7.26 7.10 1.44
CA ARG A 63 6.53 5.86 1.79
C ARG A 63 5.00 5.98 1.68
N ARG A 64 4.43 7.14 2.04
CA ARG A 64 2.98 7.39 1.93
C ARG A 64 2.49 7.28 0.48
N LYS A 65 3.21 7.91 -0.45
CA LYS A 65 2.90 7.87 -1.88
C LYS A 65 3.10 6.47 -2.43
N PHE A 66 4.19 5.80 -2.04
CA PHE A 66 4.44 4.41 -2.42
C PHE A 66 3.27 3.48 -2.02
N VAL A 67 2.85 3.52 -0.75
CA VAL A 67 1.73 2.67 -0.28
C VAL A 67 0.41 3.04 -0.97
N HIS A 68 0.16 4.32 -1.24
CA HIS A 68 -1.01 4.76 -1.98
C HIS A 68 -1.03 4.21 -3.42
N ASN A 69 0.08 4.32 -4.13
CA ASN A 69 0.22 3.81 -5.49
C ASN A 69 0.13 2.29 -5.52
N LEU A 70 0.76 1.62 -4.56
CA LEU A 70 0.65 0.17 -4.39
C LEU A 70 -0.80 -0.27 -4.21
N ALA A 71 -1.56 0.42 -3.35
CA ALA A 71 -2.97 0.12 -3.12
C ALA A 71 -3.81 0.32 -4.39
N LEU A 72 -3.57 1.40 -5.14
CA LEU A 72 -4.27 1.64 -6.40
C LEU A 72 -3.93 0.59 -7.46
N GLY A 73 -2.66 0.22 -7.62
CA GLY A 73 -2.24 -0.82 -8.56
C GLY A 73 -2.82 -2.19 -8.23
N LEU A 74 -2.89 -2.56 -6.94
CA LEU A 74 -3.55 -3.80 -6.52
C LEU A 74 -5.08 -3.81 -6.79
N MET A 75 -5.71 -2.64 -6.85
CA MET A 75 -7.14 -2.51 -7.13
C MET A 75 -7.45 -2.31 -8.61
N GLU A 76 -6.45 -2.07 -9.45
CA GLU A 76 -6.60 -1.55 -10.81
C GLU A 76 -7.56 -2.38 -11.66
N GLU A 77 -7.34 -3.70 -11.75
CA GLU A 77 -8.22 -4.63 -12.48
C GLU A 77 -9.68 -4.58 -12.01
N ASN A 78 -9.88 -4.50 -10.69
CA ASN A 78 -11.23 -4.40 -10.11
C ASN A 78 -11.87 -3.04 -10.40
N LEU A 79 -11.07 -1.96 -10.48
CA LEU A 79 -11.55 -0.62 -10.80
C LEU A 79 -11.92 -0.52 -12.28
N LYS A 80 -11.11 -1.10 -13.19
CA LYS A 80 -11.42 -1.23 -14.61
C LYS A 80 -12.73 -1.98 -14.82
N TYR A 81 -12.89 -3.15 -14.19
CA TYR A 81 -14.15 -3.90 -14.25
C TYR A 81 -15.35 -3.07 -13.76
N ARG A 82 -15.25 -2.42 -12.59
CA ARG A 82 -16.36 -1.62 -12.05
C ARG A 82 -16.71 -0.41 -12.92
N ALA A 83 -15.77 0.13 -13.69
CA ALA A 83 -16.02 1.23 -14.62
C ALA A 83 -16.96 0.83 -15.78
N THR A 84 -17.09 -0.47 -16.08
CA THR A 84 -18.02 -0.98 -17.11
C THR A 84 -19.48 -1.01 -16.65
N LEU A 85 -19.71 -0.98 -15.33
CA LEU A 85 -21.05 -1.16 -14.76
C LEU A 85 -21.86 0.12 -14.88
N TRP A 86 -22.99 0.07 -15.58
CA TRP A 86 -23.83 1.23 -15.82
C TRP A 86 -24.62 1.70 -14.59
N SER A 87 -24.90 0.80 -13.64
CA SER A 87 -25.77 1.05 -12.48
C SER A 87 -25.13 1.84 -11.33
N LEU A 88 -23.88 2.29 -11.47
CA LEU A 88 -23.18 3.01 -10.42
C LEU A 88 -23.72 4.44 -10.25
N PRO A 89 -23.65 5.01 -9.03
CA PRO A 89 -23.87 6.43 -8.79
C PRO A 89 -22.93 7.33 -9.62
N ALA A 90 -23.40 8.53 -9.95
CA ALA A 90 -22.67 9.50 -10.78
C ALA A 90 -21.27 9.84 -10.24
N ASP A 91 -21.11 9.98 -8.92
CA ASP A 91 -19.82 10.28 -8.29
C ASP A 91 -18.78 9.18 -8.53
N LEU A 92 -19.21 7.91 -8.52
CA LEU A 92 -18.32 6.79 -8.81
C LEU A 92 -17.98 6.72 -10.29
N HIS A 93 -18.93 7.03 -11.18
CA HIS A 93 -18.64 7.17 -12.61
C HIS A 93 -17.61 8.26 -12.87
N ALA A 94 -17.72 9.41 -12.20
CA ALA A 94 -16.75 10.50 -12.32
C ALA A 94 -15.34 10.06 -11.89
N PHE A 95 -15.22 9.35 -10.76
CA PHE A 95 -13.95 8.79 -10.30
C PHE A 95 -13.39 7.72 -11.24
N LEU A 96 -14.25 6.81 -11.73
CA LEU A 96 -13.86 5.66 -12.54
C LEU A 96 -13.61 5.99 -14.01
N LYS A 97 -13.97 7.19 -14.47
CA LYS A 97 -13.84 7.63 -15.86
C LYS A 97 -12.43 7.40 -16.43
N ARG A 98 -11.38 7.61 -15.62
CA ARG A 98 -9.98 7.40 -16.05
C ARG A 98 -9.68 5.93 -16.39
N TYR A 99 -10.23 4.99 -15.63
CA TYR A 99 -10.00 3.56 -15.83
C TYR A 99 -10.75 3.02 -17.05
N LYS A 100 -11.88 3.65 -17.42
CA LYS A 100 -12.61 3.31 -18.66
C LYS A 100 -11.79 3.65 -19.91
N GLN A 101 -11.14 4.82 -19.92
CA GLN A 101 -10.33 5.29 -21.05
C GLN A 101 -9.10 4.41 -21.29
N GLU A 102 -8.45 3.94 -20.22
CA GLU A 102 -7.31 3.02 -20.30
C GLU A 102 -7.71 1.67 -20.89
N THR A 103 -8.90 1.16 -20.55
CA THR A 103 -9.41 -0.11 -21.08
C THR A 103 -9.70 -0.01 -22.59
N GLU A 104 -10.29 1.11 -23.04
CA GLU A 104 -10.57 1.36 -24.46
C GLU A 104 -9.27 1.51 -25.28
N ALA A 105 -8.22 2.11 -24.70
CA ALA A 105 -6.91 2.24 -25.34
C ALA A 105 -6.19 0.89 -25.50
N GLU A 106 -6.24 0.03 -24.49
CA GLU A 106 -5.65 -1.32 -24.52
C GLU A 106 -6.27 -2.20 -25.63
N VAL A 107 -7.59 -2.10 -25.86
CA VAL A 107 -8.30 -2.87 -26.92
C VAL A 107 -7.98 -2.39 -28.34
N THR A 108 -7.58 -1.13 -28.53
CA THR A 108 -7.25 -0.59 -29.88
C THR A 108 -5.83 -0.87 -30.37
N VAL A 109 -4.97 -1.40 -29.50
CA VAL A 109 -3.56 -1.70 -29.82
C VAL A 109 -3.33 -3.19 -30.12
N GLU A 110 -4.31 -4.04 -29.81
CA GLU A 110 -4.40 -5.45 -30.27
C GLU A 110 -5.10 -5.55 -31.63
#